data_AF-A0A5J5TCU3-F1
#
_entry.id   AF-A0A5J5TCU3-F1
#
_cell.length_a   1.000
_cell.length_b   1.000
_cell.length_c   1.000
_cell.angle_alpha   90.00
_cell.angle_beta   90.00
_cell.angle_gamma   90.00
#
_symmetry.space_group_name_H-M   'P 1'
#
loop_
_entity.id
_entity.type
_entity.pdbx_description
1 polymer ?
#
loop_
_entity_poly.entity_id
_entity_poly.type
_entity_poly.pdbx_seq_one_letter_code
_entity_poly.pdbx_strand_id
1 'polypeptide(L)'
;MASLSELPALRNYSKPFGIRFLEYIKRGKLSYKTHQAIVLIVTFLAYTCYHATRKTTSIVKSALDPQSPDVSLKFPWRMTYLSSPAEKKRFSWVLGDGWAPFNGSDGSALLGELDVAFLAVYALGMYFSGHLGDRMNLRVFLTVGMVGTGLFTSLFGVGYWAKIHSFYYFLIVQMIAGLFQSTGWPSVVAVVGNWFGKKKRGLIMGIWNAHTSVGNIAGSLIASALLSYGWGWSFVVPGLLIAFVGLLVFLFLPVSPESVGADKEEDEMGSPRKIGEGVTEPLLGSDAEIKETAVGFIEAWKIPGVAPFAFCLFFAKLVAYTFLYWLPYYISHTAIEGKYLSSETAGNLSTFFDIGGVLGGILAGHISDRLDARAITAATFMYCAIPALYFYRTYGHISLFVKGELKGIGNRDSNHRWNRFSWCCNWTTSNWLHFC
;
A
#
# COMPACT_ATOMS: atom_id res chain seq x y z
N MET A 1 6.12 41.11 -17.58
CA MET A 1 4.74 41.42 -17.12
C MET A 1 3.77 40.81 -18.11
N ALA A 2 3.26 39.61 -17.85
CA ALA A 2 2.19 39.03 -18.67
C ALA A 2 0.86 39.72 -18.33
N SER A 3 0.04 40.00 -19.35
CA SER A 3 -1.19 40.77 -19.18
C SER A 3 -2.26 39.94 -18.44
N LEU A 4 -3.09 40.60 -17.61
CA LEU A 4 -4.16 39.98 -16.80
C LEU A 4 -5.17 39.14 -17.60
N SER A 5 -5.22 39.27 -18.93
CA SER A 5 -6.07 38.49 -19.84
C SER A 5 -5.45 37.16 -20.29
N GLU A 6 -4.15 36.90 -20.08
CA GLU A 6 -3.48 35.63 -20.45
C GLU A 6 -3.56 34.56 -19.34
N LEU A 7 -3.79 34.98 -18.08
CA LEU A 7 -3.91 34.10 -16.92
C LEU A 7 -5.05 33.06 -17.02
N PRO A 8 -6.27 33.39 -17.51
CA PRO A 8 -7.37 32.42 -17.63
C PRO A 8 -7.11 31.35 -18.70
N ALA A 9 -6.42 31.72 -19.79
CA ALA A 9 -6.12 30.81 -20.90
C ALA A 9 -5.07 29.77 -20.49
N LEU A 10 -4.03 30.17 -19.76
CA LEU A 10 -3.02 29.27 -19.18
C LEU A 10 -3.60 28.33 -18.10
N ARG A 11 -4.51 28.83 -17.25
CA ARG A 11 -5.20 28.05 -16.20
C ARG A 11 -6.08 26.93 -16.78
N ASN A 12 -6.58 27.10 -18.01
CA ASN A 12 -7.36 26.07 -18.68
C ASN A 12 -6.48 24.90 -19.14
N TYR A 13 -5.23 25.10 -19.55
CA TYR A 13 -4.35 24.03 -20.04
C TYR A 13 -3.87 23.05 -18.94
N SER A 14 -3.82 23.46 -17.67
CA SER A 14 -3.41 22.58 -16.54
C SER A 14 -4.51 21.63 -16.05
N LYS A 15 -5.78 21.93 -16.39
CA LYS A 15 -6.94 21.19 -15.90
C LYS A 15 -7.01 19.78 -16.55
N PRO A 16 -7.13 18.69 -15.75
CA PRO A 16 -7.21 17.34 -16.30
C PRO A 16 -8.38 17.18 -17.27
N PHE A 17 -8.18 16.40 -18.35
CA PHE A 17 -9.21 16.18 -19.37
C PHE A 17 -10.49 15.57 -18.80
N GLY A 18 -10.36 14.61 -17.88
CA GLY A 18 -11.49 13.99 -17.19
C GLY A 18 -12.26 14.98 -16.32
N ILE A 19 -11.60 15.95 -15.68
CA ILE A 19 -12.29 17.00 -14.94
C ILE A 19 -13.07 17.92 -15.88
N ARG A 20 -12.47 18.32 -17.02
CA ARG A 20 -13.19 19.14 -18.03
C ARG A 20 -14.44 18.42 -18.55
N PHE A 21 -14.32 17.12 -18.79
CA PHE A 21 -15.44 16.29 -19.22
C PHE A 21 -16.55 16.20 -18.16
N LEU A 22 -16.20 16.06 -16.88
CA LEU A 22 -17.17 16.06 -15.78
C LEU A 22 -17.89 17.40 -15.64
N GLU A 23 -17.17 18.52 -15.77
CA GLU A 23 -17.77 19.86 -15.75
C GLU A 23 -18.68 20.12 -16.95
N TYR A 24 -18.30 19.60 -18.13
CA TYR A 24 -19.13 19.66 -19.33
C TYR A 24 -20.45 18.90 -19.14
N ILE A 25 -20.41 17.67 -18.59
CA ILE A 25 -21.62 16.90 -18.29
C ILE A 25 -22.48 17.60 -17.24
N LYS A 26 -21.86 18.10 -16.17
CA LYS A 26 -22.55 18.79 -15.07
C LYS A 26 -23.06 20.18 -15.48
N ARG A 27 -22.63 20.71 -16.64
CA ARG A 27 -22.87 22.08 -17.12
C ARG A 27 -22.49 23.15 -16.09
N GLY A 28 -21.39 22.93 -15.37
CA GLY A 28 -20.94 23.85 -14.33
C GLY A 28 -19.64 23.40 -13.64
N LYS A 29 -19.02 24.29 -12.87
CA LYS A 29 -17.78 23.99 -12.13
C LYS A 29 -18.02 22.94 -11.04
N LEU A 30 -16.98 22.14 -10.77
CA LEU A 30 -16.98 21.24 -9.61
C LEU A 30 -16.66 22.03 -8.33
N SER A 31 -17.31 21.68 -7.22
CA SER A 31 -17.01 22.26 -5.91
C SER A 31 -15.60 21.84 -5.44
N TYR A 32 -14.96 22.64 -4.60
CA TYR A 32 -13.71 22.32 -3.91
C TYR A 32 -13.79 20.97 -3.19
N LYS A 33 -14.91 20.69 -2.50
CA LYS A 33 -15.13 19.39 -1.81
C LYS A 33 -15.20 18.22 -2.80
N THR A 34 -15.76 18.43 -3.98
CA THR A 34 -15.79 17.41 -5.03
C THR A 34 -14.38 17.11 -5.53
N HIS A 35 -13.55 18.13 -5.73
CA HIS A 35 -12.15 17.92 -6.10
C HIS A 35 -11.37 17.19 -5.01
N GLN A 36 -11.54 17.56 -3.74
CA GLN A 36 -10.96 16.83 -2.61
C GLN A 36 -11.34 15.35 -2.61
N ALA A 37 -12.62 15.04 -2.84
CA ALA A 37 -13.09 13.66 -2.94
C ALA A 37 -12.45 12.91 -4.12
N ILE A 38 -12.36 13.56 -5.30
CA ILE A 38 -11.69 12.97 -6.48
C ILE A 38 -10.23 12.68 -6.16
N VAL A 39 -9.49 13.62 -5.55
CA VAL A 39 -8.09 13.42 -5.17
C VAL A 39 -7.94 12.23 -4.25
N LEU A 40 -8.74 12.15 -3.18
CA LEU A 40 -8.67 11.01 -2.26
C LEU A 40 -8.97 9.68 -2.95
N ILE A 41 -10.03 9.61 -3.75
CA ILE A 41 -10.43 8.36 -4.43
C ILE A 41 -9.36 7.94 -5.44
N VAL A 42 -8.91 8.85 -6.30
CA VAL A 42 -7.94 8.54 -7.36
C VAL A 42 -6.59 8.15 -6.77
N THR A 43 -6.10 8.88 -5.76
CA THR A 43 -4.84 8.53 -5.08
C THR A 43 -4.94 7.26 -4.25
N PHE A 44 -6.08 7.00 -3.61
CA PHE A 44 -6.34 5.75 -2.90
C PHE A 44 -6.29 4.56 -3.85
N LEU A 45 -7.01 4.63 -4.98
CA LEU A 45 -7.01 3.58 -5.99
C LEU A 45 -5.62 3.35 -6.58
N ALA A 46 -4.88 4.44 -6.85
CA ALA A 46 -3.51 4.35 -7.34
C ALA A 46 -2.62 3.54 -6.38
N TYR A 47 -2.70 3.85 -5.09
CA TYR A 47 -1.92 3.18 -4.07
C TYR A 47 -2.37 1.74 -3.80
N THR A 48 -3.69 1.49 -3.80
CA THR A 48 -4.23 0.13 -3.76
C THR A 48 -3.65 -0.72 -4.88
N CYS A 49 -3.52 -0.19 -6.10
CA CYS A 49 -2.94 -0.94 -7.23
C CYS A 49 -1.42 -1.17 -7.07
N TYR A 50 -0.67 -0.20 -6.54
CA TYR A 50 0.74 -0.41 -6.20
C TYR A 50 0.94 -1.55 -5.19
N HIS A 51 0.13 -1.58 -4.14
CA HIS A 51 0.20 -2.63 -3.11
C HIS A 51 -0.30 -3.98 -3.63
N ALA A 52 -1.38 -4.00 -4.42
CA ALA A 52 -1.87 -5.22 -5.06
C ALA A 52 -0.80 -5.86 -5.96
N THR A 53 -0.12 -5.05 -6.77
CA THR A 53 0.96 -5.49 -7.66
C THR A 53 2.17 -6.01 -6.87
N ARG A 54 2.53 -5.37 -5.75
CA ARG A 54 3.63 -5.86 -4.90
C ARG A 54 3.29 -7.19 -4.21
N LYS A 55 2.02 -7.39 -3.84
CA LYS A 55 1.58 -8.60 -3.14
C LYS A 55 1.56 -9.82 -4.06
N THR A 56 1.37 -9.65 -5.37
CA THR A 56 1.33 -10.78 -6.31
C THR A 56 2.67 -11.52 -6.38
N THR A 57 3.80 -10.79 -6.33
CA THR A 57 5.13 -11.38 -6.24
C THR A 57 5.25 -12.34 -5.05
N SER A 58 4.73 -11.98 -3.87
CA SER A 58 4.76 -12.83 -2.68
C SER A 58 3.94 -14.13 -2.83
N ILE A 59 2.79 -14.08 -3.52
CA ILE A 59 1.93 -15.25 -3.73
C ILE A 59 2.49 -16.17 -4.82
N VAL A 60 2.98 -15.60 -5.92
CA VAL A 60 3.55 -16.40 -7.00
C VAL A 60 4.86 -17.05 -6.54
N LYS A 61 5.65 -16.39 -5.69
CA LYS A 61 6.84 -17.00 -5.06
C LYS A 61 6.53 -18.30 -4.35
N SER A 62 5.49 -18.32 -3.50
CA SER A 62 5.06 -19.55 -2.84
C SER A 62 4.58 -20.62 -3.82
N ALA A 63 4.24 -20.27 -5.06
CA ALA A 63 3.87 -21.23 -6.09
C ALA A 63 5.06 -21.68 -6.96
N LEU A 64 6.11 -20.86 -7.05
CA LEU A 64 7.34 -21.16 -7.80
C LEU A 64 8.41 -21.85 -6.95
N ASP A 65 8.32 -21.74 -5.62
CA ASP A 65 9.25 -22.36 -4.67
C ASP A 65 9.00 -23.87 -4.56
N PRO A 66 9.98 -24.73 -4.90
CA PRO A 66 9.86 -26.18 -4.83
C PRO A 66 9.70 -26.74 -3.40
N GLN A 67 9.99 -25.95 -2.36
CA GLN A 67 9.84 -26.35 -0.95
C GLN A 67 8.54 -25.87 -0.30
N SER A 68 7.65 -25.18 -1.05
CA SER A 68 6.43 -24.65 -0.45
C SER A 68 5.40 -25.75 -0.16
N PRO A 69 4.75 -25.75 1.03
CA PRO A 69 3.61 -26.62 1.25
C PRO A 69 2.41 -26.12 0.44
N ASP A 70 1.77 -27.01 -0.34
CA ASP A 70 0.55 -26.81 -1.14
C ASP A 70 -0.30 -25.61 -0.66
N VAL A 71 -0.26 -24.51 -1.40
CA VAL A 71 -0.94 -23.26 -1.04
C VAL A 71 -2.41 -23.34 -1.41
N SER A 72 -3.25 -23.86 -0.51
CA SER A 72 -4.71 -23.73 -0.60
C SER A 72 -5.20 -22.57 0.28
N LEU A 73 -5.44 -21.39 -0.30
CA LEU A 73 -6.03 -20.26 0.41
C LEU A 73 -7.57 -20.38 0.45
N LYS A 74 -8.15 -20.77 1.60
CA LYS A 74 -9.61 -20.68 1.82
C LYS A 74 -9.96 -19.45 2.65
N PHE A 75 -10.51 -18.42 2.01
CA PHE A 75 -10.95 -17.20 2.68
C PHE A 75 -12.17 -17.45 3.60
N PRO A 76 -12.24 -16.81 4.79
CA PRO A 76 -13.31 -17.03 5.77
C PRO A 76 -14.69 -16.43 5.39
N TRP A 77 -14.79 -15.62 4.32
CA TRP A 77 -16.03 -14.95 3.91
C TRP A 77 -16.29 -15.05 2.40
N ARG A 78 -16.41 -16.28 1.83
CA ARG A 78 -17.21 -16.52 0.60
C ARG A 78 -17.48 -18.01 0.32
N MET A 79 -18.69 -18.23 -0.18
CA MET A 79 -19.33 -19.44 -0.74
C MET A 79 -18.56 -20.77 -0.75
N THR A 80 -19.10 -21.70 0.04
CA THR A 80 -18.71 -23.10 0.25
C THR A 80 -18.90 -24.04 -0.95
N TYR A 81 -18.72 -23.60 -2.20
CA TYR A 81 -18.97 -24.46 -3.38
C TYR A 81 -17.75 -24.80 -4.24
N LEU A 82 -16.54 -24.34 -3.92
CA LEU A 82 -15.38 -24.54 -4.82
C LEU A 82 -14.20 -25.36 -4.27
N SER A 83 -14.25 -25.86 -3.03
CA SER A 83 -13.16 -26.72 -2.53
C SER A 83 -13.38 -28.19 -2.87
N SER A 84 -13.16 -28.55 -4.14
CA SER A 84 -13.14 -29.95 -4.59
C SER A 84 -11.70 -30.51 -4.68
N PRO A 85 -11.51 -31.83 -4.50
CA PRO A 85 -10.23 -32.52 -4.74
C PRO A 85 -9.61 -32.28 -6.14
N ALA A 86 -10.39 -31.77 -7.09
CA ALA A 86 -9.93 -31.46 -8.44
C ALA A 86 -9.00 -30.23 -8.51
N GLU A 87 -9.08 -29.28 -7.57
CA GLU A 87 -8.19 -28.11 -7.57
C GLU A 87 -6.75 -28.45 -7.15
N LYS A 88 -6.56 -29.35 -6.16
CA LYS A 88 -5.22 -29.85 -5.79
C LYS A 88 -4.52 -30.55 -6.97
N LYS A 89 -5.27 -31.33 -7.75
CA LYS A 89 -4.80 -31.93 -9.00
C LYS A 89 -4.51 -30.88 -10.08
N ARG A 90 -5.26 -29.76 -10.12
CA ARG A 90 -5.02 -28.66 -11.09
C ARG A 90 -3.75 -27.86 -10.80
N PHE A 91 -3.46 -27.50 -9.55
CA PHE A 91 -2.24 -26.75 -9.22
C PHE A 91 -0.97 -27.56 -9.50
N SER A 92 -0.96 -28.84 -9.13
CA SER A 92 0.12 -29.78 -9.45
C SER A 92 0.33 -29.94 -10.97
N TRP A 93 -0.74 -29.88 -11.78
CA TRP A 93 -0.65 -29.97 -13.25
C TRP A 93 -0.10 -28.70 -13.93
N VAL A 94 -0.30 -27.51 -13.33
CA VAL A 94 0.15 -26.23 -13.89
C VAL A 94 1.61 -25.90 -13.55
N LEU A 95 2.12 -26.40 -12.43
CA LEU A 95 3.46 -26.06 -11.90
C LEU A 95 4.47 -27.21 -11.89
N GLY A 96 4.06 -28.47 -12.09
CA GLY A 96 4.97 -29.62 -12.19
C GLY A 96 5.99 -29.68 -11.04
N ASP A 97 7.27 -29.84 -11.37
CA ASP A 97 8.41 -29.82 -10.43
C ASP A 97 8.97 -28.40 -10.14
N GLY A 98 8.23 -27.34 -10.49
CA GLY A 98 8.65 -25.94 -10.38
C GLY A 98 9.03 -25.31 -11.73
N TRP A 99 9.40 -24.01 -11.72
CA TRP A 99 9.77 -23.26 -12.94
C TRP A 99 11.25 -22.84 -12.91
N ALA A 100 12.06 -23.25 -13.89
CA ALA A 100 13.43 -22.77 -14.02
C ALA A 100 13.48 -21.26 -14.30
N PRO A 101 14.36 -20.49 -13.63
CA PRO A 101 15.53 -20.93 -12.85
C PRO A 101 15.27 -21.18 -11.35
N PHE A 102 14.02 -21.15 -10.89
CA PHE A 102 13.66 -21.21 -9.47
C PHE A 102 13.36 -22.63 -8.96
N ASN A 103 13.44 -23.65 -9.81
CA ASN A 103 13.14 -25.04 -9.48
C ASN A 103 14.30 -25.80 -8.82
N GLY A 104 15.47 -25.17 -8.65
CA GLY A 104 16.64 -25.75 -7.98
C GLY A 104 16.58 -25.66 -6.44
N SER A 105 17.57 -26.25 -5.77
CA SER A 105 17.73 -26.16 -4.30
C SER A 105 18.00 -24.74 -3.81
N ASP A 106 18.49 -23.86 -4.69
CA ASP A 106 18.74 -22.43 -4.49
C ASP A 106 17.55 -21.54 -4.91
N GLY A 107 16.43 -22.12 -5.35
CA GLY A 107 15.26 -21.40 -5.85
C GLY A 107 14.71 -20.35 -4.89
N SER A 108 14.54 -20.71 -3.61
CA SER A 108 14.07 -19.77 -2.57
C SER A 108 15.05 -18.61 -2.36
N ALA A 109 16.36 -18.86 -2.47
CA ALA A 109 17.40 -17.84 -2.35
C ALA A 109 17.34 -16.88 -3.56
N LEU A 110 17.24 -17.41 -4.79
CA LEU A 110 17.10 -16.62 -6.01
C LEU A 110 15.84 -15.73 -5.98
N LEU A 111 14.71 -16.28 -5.53
CA LEU A 111 13.48 -15.49 -5.34
C LEU A 111 13.68 -14.39 -4.29
N GLY A 112 14.42 -14.66 -3.21
CA GLY A 112 14.82 -13.67 -2.21
C GLY A 112 15.69 -12.56 -2.80
N GLU A 113 16.68 -12.90 -3.64
CA GLU A 113 17.53 -11.93 -4.33
C GLU A 113 16.72 -10.96 -5.20
N LEU A 114 15.68 -11.44 -5.89
CA LEU A 114 14.77 -10.58 -6.64
C LEU A 114 14.07 -9.53 -5.76
N ASP A 115 13.65 -9.89 -4.54
CA ASP A 115 13.03 -8.94 -3.60
C ASP A 115 14.04 -7.92 -3.10
N VAL A 116 15.24 -8.37 -2.75
CA VAL A 116 16.29 -7.48 -2.28
C VAL A 116 16.68 -6.48 -3.38
N ALA A 117 16.87 -6.96 -4.61
CA ALA A 117 17.18 -6.11 -5.75
C ALA A 117 16.04 -5.11 -6.04
N PHE A 118 14.78 -5.57 -6.02
CA PHE A 118 13.60 -4.70 -6.14
C PHE A 118 13.61 -3.59 -5.08
N LEU A 119 13.75 -3.97 -3.80
CA LEU A 119 13.68 -3.04 -2.67
C LEU A 119 14.86 -2.07 -2.66
N ALA A 120 16.06 -2.53 -3.04
CA ALA A 120 17.25 -1.68 -3.16
C ALA A 120 17.06 -0.61 -4.24
N VAL A 121 16.64 -1.01 -5.45
CA VAL A 121 16.38 -0.06 -6.54
C VAL A 121 15.21 0.85 -6.21
N TYR A 122 14.15 0.34 -5.58
CA TYR A 122 13.03 1.14 -5.09
C TYR A 122 13.47 2.19 -4.07
N ALA A 123 14.35 1.84 -3.13
CA ALA A 123 14.86 2.76 -2.11
C ALA A 123 15.72 3.88 -2.74
N LEU A 124 16.64 3.52 -3.65
CA LEU A 124 17.42 4.49 -4.42
C LEU A 124 16.51 5.38 -5.28
N GLY A 125 15.54 4.76 -5.97
CA GLY A 125 14.55 5.45 -6.77
C GLY A 125 13.71 6.42 -5.95
N MET A 126 13.32 6.08 -4.71
CA MET A 126 12.53 6.97 -3.85
C MET A 126 13.26 8.29 -3.60
N TYR A 127 14.57 8.24 -3.33
CA TYR A 127 15.40 9.42 -3.14
C TYR A 127 15.38 10.34 -4.37
N PHE A 128 15.65 9.79 -5.56
CA PHE A 128 15.64 10.59 -6.79
C PHE A 128 14.23 11.07 -7.19
N SER A 129 13.22 10.23 -6.98
CA SER A 129 11.85 10.53 -7.35
C SER A 129 11.24 11.66 -6.54
N GLY A 130 11.65 11.86 -5.28
CA GLY A 130 11.25 13.05 -4.51
C GLY A 130 11.76 14.32 -5.18
N HIS A 131 13.06 14.36 -5.46
CA HIS A 131 13.71 15.52 -6.08
C HIS A 131 13.23 15.80 -7.52
N LEU A 132 12.90 14.74 -8.25
CA LEU A 132 12.35 14.85 -9.60
C LEU A 132 10.86 15.25 -9.58
N GLY A 133 10.11 14.77 -8.58
CA GLY A 133 8.71 15.14 -8.34
C GLY A 133 8.52 16.64 -8.10
N ASP A 134 9.47 17.28 -7.41
CA ASP A 134 9.43 18.72 -7.17
C ASP A 134 9.60 19.57 -8.44
N ARG A 135 10.19 19.01 -9.51
CA ARG A 135 10.45 19.73 -10.77
C ARG A 135 9.53 19.37 -11.92
N MET A 136 8.73 18.31 -11.76
CA MET A 136 7.89 17.79 -12.82
C MET A 136 6.42 17.91 -12.48
N ASN A 137 5.57 17.85 -13.50
CA ASN A 137 4.14 17.75 -13.27
C ASN A 137 3.82 16.42 -12.57
N LEU A 138 3.46 16.50 -11.29
CA LEU A 138 3.19 15.33 -10.44
C LEU A 138 2.15 14.36 -11.03
N ARG A 139 1.17 14.86 -11.80
CA ARG A 139 0.19 14.01 -12.48
C ARG A 139 0.86 13.14 -13.54
N VAL A 140 1.68 13.75 -14.40
CA VAL A 140 2.41 13.04 -15.46
C VAL A 140 3.43 12.09 -14.84
N PHE A 141 4.17 12.56 -13.83
CA PHE A 141 5.18 11.76 -13.16
C PHE A 141 4.60 10.49 -12.52
N LEU A 142 3.51 10.64 -11.75
CA LEU A 142 2.80 9.51 -11.14
C LEU A 142 2.23 8.56 -12.21
N THR A 143 1.69 9.09 -13.30
CA THR A 143 1.16 8.29 -14.42
C THR A 143 2.25 7.43 -15.04
N VAL A 144 3.40 8.03 -15.36
CA VAL A 144 4.55 7.31 -15.95
C VAL A 144 5.05 6.23 -14.99
N GLY A 145 5.12 6.54 -13.69
CA GLY A 145 5.38 5.57 -12.63
C GLY A 145 4.45 4.36 -12.69
N MET A 146 3.14 4.61 -12.65
CA MET A 146 2.13 3.54 -12.61
C MET A 146 2.09 2.70 -13.89
N VAL A 147 2.15 3.34 -15.05
CA VAL A 147 2.18 2.65 -16.36
C VAL A 147 3.48 1.87 -16.52
N GLY A 148 4.61 2.44 -16.12
CA GLY A 148 5.91 1.76 -16.12
C GLY A 148 5.93 0.55 -15.20
N THR A 149 5.44 0.67 -13.96
CA THR A 149 5.26 -0.47 -13.06
C THR A 149 4.39 -1.54 -13.70
N GLY A 150 3.24 -1.16 -14.27
CA GLY A 150 2.34 -2.09 -14.95
C GLY A 150 2.99 -2.84 -16.10
N LEU A 151 3.78 -2.13 -16.93
CA LEU A 151 4.53 -2.72 -18.05
C LEU A 151 5.55 -3.74 -17.54
N PHE A 152 6.44 -3.36 -16.63
CA PHE A 152 7.54 -4.23 -16.19
C PHE A 152 7.08 -5.39 -15.31
N THR A 153 6.01 -5.21 -14.51
CA THR A 153 5.33 -6.33 -13.85
C THR A 153 4.71 -7.27 -14.86
N SER A 154 4.04 -6.76 -15.91
CA SER A 154 3.46 -7.62 -16.94
C SER A 154 4.55 -8.38 -17.71
N LEU A 155 5.69 -7.74 -17.99
CA LEU A 155 6.84 -8.40 -18.60
C LEU A 155 7.35 -9.56 -17.73
N PHE A 156 7.44 -9.39 -16.40
CA PHE A 156 7.74 -10.51 -15.51
C PHE A 156 6.81 -11.71 -15.76
N GLY A 157 5.50 -11.45 -15.84
CA GLY A 157 4.50 -12.48 -16.15
C GLY A 157 4.62 -13.08 -17.55
N VAL A 158 5.01 -12.28 -18.55
CA VAL A 158 5.23 -12.72 -19.94
C VAL A 158 6.28 -13.83 -20.03
N GLY A 159 7.23 -13.87 -19.09
CA GLY A 159 8.20 -14.95 -18.95
C GLY A 159 7.58 -16.36 -18.94
N TYR A 160 6.33 -16.49 -18.47
CA TYR A 160 5.59 -17.76 -18.51
C TYR A 160 5.31 -18.23 -19.94
N TRP A 161 4.62 -17.43 -20.76
CA TRP A 161 4.28 -17.83 -22.13
C TRP A 161 5.48 -17.80 -23.07
N ALA A 162 6.43 -16.90 -22.82
CA ALA A 162 7.69 -16.81 -23.57
C ALA A 162 8.69 -17.91 -23.20
N LYS A 163 8.38 -18.77 -22.21
CA LYS A 163 9.25 -19.86 -21.72
C LYS A 163 10.66 -19.38 -21.36
N ILE A 164 10.74 -18.26 -20.66
CA ILE A 164 12.02 -17.68 -20.26
C ILE A 164 12.52 -18.37 -18.99
N HIS A 165 13.73 -18.90 -19.06
CA HIS A 165 14.41 -19.61 -17.96
C HIS A 165 15.70 -18.91 -17.50
N SER A 166 15.84 -17.61 -17.80
CA SER A 166 17.00 -16.80 -17.40
C SER A 166 16.71 -15.99 -16.14
N PHE A 167 17.52 -16.17 -15.10
CA PHE A 167 17.41 -15.40 -13.85
C PHE A 167 17.57 -13.90 -14.08
N TYR A 168 18.53 -13.50 -14.91
CA TYR A 168 18.82 -12.10 -15.20
C TYR A 168 17.65 -11.38 -15.87
N TYR A 169 16.83 -12.08 -16.65
CA TYR A 169 15.59 -11.51 -17.18
C TYR A 169 14.68 -11.04 -16.05
N PHE A 170 14.36 -11.95 -15.12
CA PHE A 170 13.50 -11.68 -13.98
C PHE A 170 14.10 -10.60 -13.06
N LEU A 171 15.42 -10.63 -12.86
CA LEU A 171 16.14 -9.63 -12.07
C LEU A 171 16.01 -8.23 -12.66
N ILE A 172 16.29 -8.06 -13.95
CA ILE A 172 16.28 -6.75 -14.62
C ILE A 172 14.86 -6.18 -14.66
N VAL A 173 13.87 -6.97 -15.08
CA VAL A 173 12.48 -6.48 -15.14
C VAL A 173 11.96 -6.10 -13.75
N GLN A 174 12.33 -6.85 -12.71
CA GLN A 174 11.94 -6.57 -11.34
C GLN A 174 12.63 -5.29 -10.81
N MET A 175 13.93 -5.10 -11.09
CA MET A 175 14.64 -3.87 -10.72
C MET A 175 14.01 -2.63 -11.36
N ILE A 176 13.70 -2.69 -12.65
CA ILE A 176 13.07 -1.57 -13.36
C ILE A 176 11.65 -1.32 -12.84
N ALA A 177 10.87 -2.37 -12.55
CA ALA A 177 9.57 -2.24 -11.91
C ALA A 177 9.68 -1.51 -10.55
N GLY A 178 10.71 -1.83 -9.75
CA GLY A 178 11.02 -1.16 -8.49
C GLY A 178 11.32 0.33 -8.65
N LEU A 179 12.08 0.70 -9.68
CA LEU A 179 12.38 2.10 -10.02
C LEU A 179 11.12 2.89 -10.37
N PHE A 180 10.25 2.36 -11.23
CA PHE A 180 9.00 3.05 -11.55
C PHE A 180 8.06 3.13 -10.35
N GLN A 181 8.02 2.06 -9.53
CA GLN A 181 7.15 2.00 -8.37
C GLN A 181 7.56 3.00 -7.26
N SER A 182 8.83 3.41 -7.21
CA SER A 182 9.32 4.36 -6.22
C SER A 182 8.71 5.77 -6.35
N THR A 183 8.22 6.11 -7.55
CA THR A 183 7.63 7.43 -7.85
C THR A 183 6.30 7.68 -7.14
N GLY A 184 5.61 6.62 -6.71
CA GLY A 184 4.26 6.71 -6.15
C GLY A 184 4.18 7.58 -4.90
N TRP A 185 5.06 7.33 -3.92
CA TRP A 185 4.92 7.88 -2.56
C TRP A 185 5.13 9.39 -2.52
N PRO A 186 6.28 9.91 -2.98
CA PRO A 186 6.50 11.35 -2.97
C PRO A 186 5.42 12.11 -3.76
N SER A 187 4.99 11.56 -4.90
CA SER A 187 3.99 12.21 -5.75
C SER A 187 2.63 12.34 -5.06
N VAL A 188 2.16 11.25 -4.45
CA VAL A 188 0.82 11.24 -3.85
C VAL A 188 0.80 12.00 -2.54
N VAL A 189 1.83 11.89 -1.71
CA VAL A 189 1.93 12.68 -0.47
C VAL A 189 1.93 14.17 -0.77
N ALA A 190 2.67 14.60 -1.80
CA ALA A 190 2.65 16.00 -2.25
C ALA A 190 1.26 16.43 -2.72
N VAL A 191 0.59 15.65 -3.57
CA VAL A 191 -0.76 15.98 -4.07
C VAL A 191 -1.78 16.05 -2.92
N VAL A 192 -1.80 15.08 -2.00
CA VAL A 192 -2.71 15.12 -0.85
C VAL A 192 -2.40 16.33 0.05
N GLY A 193 -1.11 16.65 0.24
CA GLY A 193 -0.68 17.86 0.97
C GLY A 193 -1.18 19.17 0.37
N ASN A 194 -1.29 19.27 -0.96
CA ASN A 194 -1.83 20.46 -1.63
C ASN A 194 -3.33 20.67 -1.39
N TRP A 195 -4.10 19.60 -1.17
CA TRP A 195 -5.56 19.65 -1.06
C TRP A 195 -6.10 19.67 0.37
N PHE A 196 -5.32 19.14 1.33
CA PHE A 196 -5.75 18.96 2.71
C PHE A 196 -4.84 19.74 3.66
N GLY A 197 -5.42 20.74 4.34
CA GLY A 197 -4.73 21.56 5.33
C GLY A 197 -4.47 20.83 6.66
N LYS A 198 -4.07 21.59 7.69
CA LYS A 198 -3.68 21.03 9.00
C LYS A 198 -4.87 20.40 9.78
N LYS A 199 -6.11 20.85 9.53
CA LYS A 199 -7.33 20.42 10.27
C LYS A 199 -7.83 19.06 9.79
N LYS A 200 -8.01 18.10 10.71
CA LYS A 200 -8.42 16.70 10.45
C LYS A 200 -7.48 15.89 9.54
N ARG A 201 -6.21 16.31 9.43
CA ARG A 201 -5.22 15.67 8.56
C ARG A 201 -4.99 14.22 8.96
N GLY A 202 -4.99 13.93 10.26
CA GLY A 202 -4.78 12.58 10.77
C GLY A 202 -5.87 11.65 10.26
N LEU A 203 -7.13 11.90 10.58
CA LEU A 203 -8.25 11.06 10.14
C LEU A 203 -8.27 10.83 8.62
N ILE A 204 -7.99 11.87 7.83
CA ILE A 204 -7.94 11.77 6.37
C ILE A 204 -6.81 10.83 5.94
N MET A 205 -5.59 11.02 6.46
CA MET A 205 -4.46 10.13 6.17
C MET A 205 -4.69 8.71 6.68
N GLY A 206 -5.42 8.53 7.78
CA GLY A 206 -5.74 7.20 8.32
C GLY A 206 -6.76 6.43 7.52
N ILE A 207 -7.81 7.10 7.04
CA ILE A 207 -8.73 6.50 6.07
C ILE A 207 -8.00 6.23 4.76
N TRP A 208 -7.20 7.18 4.29
CA TRP A 208 -6.46 7.04 3.03
C TRP A 208 -5.49 5.86 3.08
N ASN A 209 -4.73 5.70 4.18
CA ASN A 209 -3.79 4.59 4.38
C ASN A 209 -4.44 3.19 4.34
N ALA A 210 -5.76 3.07 4.48
CA ALA A 210 -6.45 1.80 4.27
C ALA A 210 -6.19 1.20 2.87
N HIS A 211 -5.73 2.02 1.90
CA HIS A 211 -5.29 1.57 0.58
C HIS A 211 -4.30 0.41 0.64
N THR A 212 -3.44 0.35 1.65
CA THR A 212 -2.36 -0.64 1.80
C THR A 212 -2.96 -2.02 2.03
N SER A 213 -3.82 -2.12 3.04
CA SER A 213 -4.54 -3.34 3.37
C SER A 213 -5.48 -3.77 2.26
N VAL A 214 -6.24 -2.82 1.68
CA VAL A 214 -7.13 -3.11 0.54
C VAL A 214 -6.33 -3.65 -0.64
N GLY A 215 -5.17 -3.06 -0.94
CA GLY A 215 -4.27 -3.51 -1.99
C GLY A 215 -3.70 -4.90 -1.72
N ASN A 216 -3.21 -5.16 -0.51
CA ASN A 216 -2.68 -6.47 -0.13
C ASN A 216 -3.75 -7.58 -0.26
N ILE A 217 -4.97 -7.31 0.21
CA ILE A 217 -6.10 -8.26 0.11
C ILE A 217 -6.46 -8.47 -1.36
N ALA A 218 -6.66 -7.40 -2.13
CA ALA A 218 -7.00 -7.49 -3.55
C ALA A 218 -5.93 -8.22 -4.37
N GLY A 219 -4.65 -7.89 -4.14
CA GLY A 219 -3.52 -8.55 -4.80
C GLY A 219 -3.43 -10.03 -4.47
N SER A 220 -3.66 -10.41 -3.22
CA SER A 220 -3.68 -11.83 -2.82
C SER A 220 -4.82 -12.60 -3.50
N LEU A 221 -6.02 -12.01 -3.55
CA LEU A 221 -7.20 -12.61 -4.19
C LEU A 221 -7.01 -12.76 -5.71
N ILE A 222 -6.55 -11.70 -6.38
CA ILE A 222 -6.32 -11.70 -7.82
C ILE A 222 -5.22 -12.73 -8.17
N ALA A 223 -4.08 -12.69 -7.47
CA ALA A 223 -2.98 -13.60 -7.74
C ALA A 223 -3.40 -15.07 -7.55
N SER A 224 -4.05 -15.38 -6.42
CA SER A 224 -4.50 -16.74 -6.09
C SER A 224 -5.50 -17.29 -7.11
N ALA A 225 -6.49 -16.48 -7.51
CA ALA A 225 -7.48 -16.89 -8.51
C ALA A 225 -6.83 -17.20 -9.88
N LEU A 226 -5.82 -16.41 -10.25
CA LEU A 226 -5.18 -16.49 -11.57
C LEU A 226 -4.09 -17.58 -11.66
N LEU A 227 -3.53 -18.02 -10.54
CA LEU A 227 -2.53 -19.10 -10.55
C LEU A 227 -3.04 -20.37 -11.23
N SER A 228 -4.34 -20.67 -11.08
CA SER A 228 -4.99 -21.84 -11.71
C SER A 228 -4.97 -21.81 -13.25
N TYR A 229 -4.76 -20.64 -13.85
CA TYR A 229 -4.65 -20.44 -15.30
C TYR A 229 -3.19 -20.31 -15.78
N GLY A 230 -2.23 -20.33 -14.86
CA GLY A 230 -0.81 -20.10 -15.11
C GLY A 230 -0.26 -18.90 -14.35
N TRP A 231 0.93 -19.04 -13.76
CA TRP A 231 1.51 -18.01 -12.87
C TRP A 231 1.77 -16.67 -13.57
N GLY A 232 1.95 -16.65 -14.89
CA GLY A 232 2.10 -15.43 -15.68
C GLY A 232 0.88 -14.49 -15.58
N TRP A 233 -0.33 -15.04 -15.51
CA TRP A 233 -1.56 -14.24 -15.36
C TRP A 233 -1.61 -13.47 -14.04
N SER A 234 -1.07 -14.06 -12.98
CA SER A 234 -0.98 -13.44 -11.65
C SER A 234 -0.08 -12.20 -11.61
N PHE A 235 0.71 -11.94 -12.67
CA PHE A 235 1.47 -10.70 -12.85
C PHE A 235 0.87 -9.79 -13.92
N VAL A 236 0.46 -10.33 -15.06
CA VAL A 236 -0.08 -9.53 -16.17
C VAL A 236 -1.37 -8.82 -15.79
N VAL A 237 -2.32 -9.48 -15.12
CA VAL A 237 -3.61 -8.84 -14.80
C VAL A 237 -3.44 -7.67 -13.80
N PRO A 238 -2.74 -7.83 -12.66
CA PRO A 238 -2.41 -6.69 -11.80
C PRO A 238 -1.59 -5.61 -12.51
N GLY A 239 -0.65 -5.99 -13.39
CA GLY A 239 0.15 -5.07 -14.18
C GLY A 239 -0.69 -4.21 -15.14
N LEU A 240 -1.65 -4.82 -15.84
CA LEU A 240 -2.61 -4.09 -16.67
C LEU A 240 -3.55 -3.22 -15.82
N LEU A 241 -3.97 -3.69 -14.64
CA LEU A 241 -4.82 -2.93 -13.73
C LEU A 241 -4.13 -1.66 -13.24
N ILE A 242 -2.89 -1.74 -12.77
CA ILE A 242 -2.15 -0.55 -12.32
C ILE A 242 -1.87 0.42 -13.48
N ALA A 243 -1.58 -0.08 -14.68
CA ALA A 243 -1.42 0.76 -15.86
C ALA A 243 -2.73 1.49 -16.20
N PHE A 244 -3.86 0.78 -16.17
CA PHE A 244 -5.19 1.35 -16.40
C PHE A 244 -5.54 2.42 -15.37
N VAL A 245 -5.32 2.17 -14.07
CA VAL A 245 -5.54 3.18 -13.04
C VAL A 245 -4.55 4.35 -13.18
N GLY A 246 -3.33 4.12 -13.67
CA GLY A 246 -2.40 5.18 -14.06
C GLY A 246 -2.97 6.09 -15.14
N LEU A 247 -3.67 5.55 -16.13
CA LEU A 247 -4.38 6.37 -17.13
C LEU A 247 -5.55 7.14 -16.50
N LEU A 248 -6.28 6.56 -15.53
CA LEU A 248 -7.30 7.28 -14.78
C LEU A 248 -6.70 8.43 -13.96
N VAL A 249 -5.53 8.23 -13.36
CA VAL A 249 -4.76 9.30 -12.68
C VAL A 249 -4.45 10.42 -13.65
N PHE A 250 -3.96 10.11 -14.85
CA PHE A 250 -3.69 11.10 -15.89
C PHE A 250 -4.94 11.92 -16.28
N LEU A 251 -6.09 11.24 -16.39
CA LEU A 251 -7.34 11.88 -16.79
C LEU A 251 -7.98 12.69 -15.68
N PHE A 252 -7.91 12.25 -14.42
CA PHE A 252 -8.77 12.77 -13.35
C PHE A 252 -8.03 13.44 -12.19
N LEU A 253 -6.72 13.28 -12.00
CA LEU A 253 -6.04 13.77 -10.79
C LEU A 253 -5.76 15.29 -10.84
N PRO A 254 -6.44 16.16 -10.08
CA PRO A 254 -6.05 17.55 -10.00
C PRO A 254 -4.89 17.70 -9.00
N VAL A 255 -3.76 18.26 -9.44
CA VAL A 255 -2.50 18.26 -8.64
C VAL A 255 -2.57 19.26 -7.49
N SER A 256 -3.20 20.40 -7.73
CA SER A 256 -3.41 21.45 -6.75
C SER A 256 -4.72 22.20 -7.02
N PRO A 257 -5.30 22.89 -6.03
CA PRO A 257 -6.50 23.72 -6.23
C PRO A 257 -6.34 24.76 -7.34
N GLU A 258 -5.16 25.37 -7.44
CA GLU A 258 -4.83 26.41 -8.42
C GLU A 258 -4.88 25.84 -9.85
N SER A 259 -4.47 24.57 -10.03
CA SER A 259 -4.43 23.87 -11.32
C SER A 259 -5.81 23.67 -11.96
N VAL A 260 -6.88 23.75 -11.18
CA VAL A 260 -8.27 23.60 -11.61
C VAL A 260 -9.11 24.86 -11.39
N GLY A 261 -8.53 25.90 -10.79
CA GLY A 261 -9.20 27.14 -10.43
C GLY A 261 -10.29 26.95 -9.38
N ALA A 262 -10.04 26.09 -8.38
CA ALA A 262 -10.92 25.90 -7.25
C ALA A 262 -10.48 26.81 -6.10
N ASP A 263 -11.26 27.85 -5.81
CA ASP A 263 -10.97 28.79 -4.72
C ASP A 263 -11.71 28.35 -3.45
N LYS A 264 -10.99 28.27 -2.31
CA LYS A 264 -11.56 27.80 -1.03
C LYS A 264 -12.68 28.71 -0.50
N GLU A 265 -12.66 30.00 -0.87
CA GLU A 265 -13.56 31.02 -0.31
C GLU A 265 -14.96 31.01 -0.96
N GLU A 266 -15.09 30.57 -2.21
CA GLU A 266 -16.39 30.53 -2.91
C GLU A 266 -17.34 29.47 -2.31
N ASP A 267 -16.81 28.38 -1.75
CA ASP A 267 -17.60 27.25 -1.21
C ASP A 267 -17.96 27.39 0.29
N GLU A 268 -17.27 28.25 1.06
CA GLU A 268 -17.56 28.49 2.48
C GLU A 268 -18.61 29.60 2.73
N MET A 269 -19.02 30.31 1.67
CA MET A 269 -20.04 31.38 1.74
C MET A 269 -21.46 30.87 2.11
N GLY A 270 -21.67 29.55 2.16
CA GLY A 270 -22.93 28.91 2.57
C GLY A 270 -23.02 28.48 4.03
N SER A 271 -22.02 28.75 4.89
CA SER A 271 -22.04 28.38 6.31
C SER A 271 -21.87 29.61 7.22
N PRO A 272 -22.62 29.74 8.33
CA PRO A 272 -22.49 30.89 9.23
C PRO A 272 -21.07 30.92 9.82
N ARG A 273 -20.29 31.96 9.47
CA ARG A 273 -18.93 32.18 9.97
C ARG A 273 -18.93 32.27 11.50
N LYS A 274 -18.17 31.39 12.17
CA LYS A 274 -17.55 31.75 13.45
C LYS A 274 -16.35 32.63 13.15
N ILE A 275 -16.47 33.90 13.49
CA ILE A 275 -15.40 34.89 13.38
C ILE A 275 -14.31 34.53 14.40
N GLY A 276 -13.11 34.22 13.90
CA GLY A 276 -11.91 34.02 14.70
C GLY A 276 -11.33 32.61 14.59
N GLU A 277 -10.68 32.28 13.48
CA GLU A 277 -9.64 31.25 13.46
C GLU A 277 -8.73 31.47 12.23
N GLY A 278 -7.42 31.39 12.47
CA GLY A 278 -6.37 32.02 11.66
C GLY A 278 -6.19 31.51 10.23
N VAL A 279 -5.58 32.40 9.45
CA VAL A 279 -5.06 32.19 8.10
C VAL A 279 -4.33 30.85 8.05
N THR A 280 -4.86 29.93 7.25
CA THR A 280 -4.32 28.58 7.11
C THR A 280 -3.13 28.64 6.15
N GLU A 281 -1.92 28.75 6.68
CA GLU A 281 -0.71 28.60 5.87
C GLU A 281 -0.67 27.25 5.15
N PRO A 282 -0.22 27.21 3.88
CA PRO A 282 0.10 25.97 3.20
C PRO A 282 1.18 25.19 3.97
N LEU A 283 1.24 23.87 3.78
CA LEU A 283 2.23 23.01 4.45
C LEU A 283 3.68 23.28 4.00
N LEU A 284 3.84 24.06 2.93
CA LEU A 284 5.09 24.63 2.44
C LEU A 284 4.92 26.15 2.53
N GLY A 285 5.68 26.80 3.42
CA GLY A 285 5.51 28.21 3.75
C GLY A 285 5.51 29.09 2.50
N SER A 286 4.49 29.93 2.36
CA SER A 286 4.33 30.88 1.25
C SER A 286 4.77 32.28 1.68
N ASP A 287 5.96 32.41 2.27
CA ASP A 287 6.55 33.70 2.57
C ASP A 287 8.00 33.76 2.05
N ALA A 288 8.24 34.83 1.28
CA ALA A 288 9.47 35.22 0.58
C ALA A 288 9.69 34.62 -0.83
N GLU A 289 9.80 35.53 -1.79
CA GLU A 289 10.42 35.32 -3.10
C GLU A 289 11.80 34.66 -2.95
N ILE A 290 11.86 33.33 -2.97
CA ILE A 290 13.11 32.58 -3.02
C ILE A 290 13.04 31.69 -4.26
N LYS A 291 14.00 31.91 -5.16
CA LYS A 291 14.25 31.06 -6.33
C LYS A 291 14.05 29.59 -5.99
N GLU A 292 13.23 28.90 -6.77
CA GLU A 292 12.96 27.45 -6.71
C GLU A 292 14.26 26.63 -6.88
N THR A 293 15.08 26.54 -5.84
CA THR A 293 16.16 25.55 -5.77
C THR A 293 15.70 24.46 -4.84
N ALA A 294 15.33 23.31 -5.42
CA ALA A 294 14.99 22.11 -4.66
C ALA A 294 16.10 21.83 -3.63
N VAL A 295 15.70 21.73 -2.35
CA VAL A 295 16.58 21.54 -1.20
C VAL A 295 17.43 20.28 -1.42
N GLY A 296 18.75 20.41 -1.27
CA GLY A 296 19.68 19.27 -1.41
C GLY A 296 19.59 18.32 -0.20
N PHE A 297 20.05 17.06 -0.34
CA PHE A 297 19.99 16.09 0.77
C PHE A 297 20.65 16.56 2.07
N ILE A 298 21.85 17.15 1.97
CA ILE A 298 22.58 17.63 3.15
C ILE A 298 21.82 18.79 3.81
N GLU A 299 21.17 19.63 3.02
CA GLU A 299 20.37 20.74 3.51
C GLU A 299 19.10 20.22 4.21
N ALA A 300 18.40 19.26 3.60
CA ALA A 300 17.25 18.59 4.20
C ALA A 300 17.60 17.86 5.49
N TRP A 301 18.76 17.19 5.54
CA TRP A 301 19.23 16.47 6.74
C TRP A 301 19.57 17.41 7.91
N LYS A 302 20.01 18.64 7.62
CA LYS A 302 20.30 19.68 8.62
C LYS A 302 19.05 20.33 9.20
N ILE A 303 17.87 20.12 8.61
CA ILE A 303 16.61 20.65 9.15
C ILE A 303 16.36 20.02 10.54
N PRO A 304 16.14 20.85 11.59
CA PRO A 304 15.88 20.36 12.93
C PRO A 304 14.71 19.38 12.97
N GLY A 305 14.93 18.20 13.56
CA GLY A 305 13.92 17.16 13.70
C GLY A 305 13.86 16.14 12.55
N VAL A 306 14.43 16.41 11.37
CA VAL A 306 14.42 15.46 10.24
C VAL A 306 15.23 14.20 10.55
N ALA A 307 16.45 14.33 11.07
CA ALA A 307 17.28 13.17 11.39
C ALA A 307 16.67 12.28 12.50
N PRO A 308 16.24 12.81 13.67
CA PRO A 308 15.52 12.01 14.67
C PRO A 308 14.28 11.31 14.10
N PHE A 309 13.50 12.02 13.28
CA PHE A 309 12.31 11.48 12.64
C PHE A 309 12.63 10.36 11.65
N ALA A 310 13.68 10.52 10.83
CA ALA A 310 14.15 9.50 9.89
C ALA A 310 14.61 8.23 10.62
N PHE A 311 15.32 8.37 11.75
CA PHE A 311 15.70 7.22 12.58
C PHE A 311 14.49 6.53 13.22
N CYS A 312 13.52 7.30 13.74
CA CYS A 312 12.27 6.73 14.25
C CYS A 312 11.53 5.93 13.16
N LEU A 313 11.41 6.50 11.96
CA LEU A 313 10.82 5.83 10.80
C LEU A 313 11.60 4.58 10.41
N PHE A 314 12.94 4.63 10.40
CA PHE A 314 13.79 3.48 10.08
C PHE A 314 13.54 2.31 11.03
N PHE A 315 13.62 2.53 12.34
CA PHE A 315 13.40 1.46 13.33
C PHE A 315 11.96 0.95 13.32
N ALA A 316 10.97 1.83 13.15
CA ALA A 316 9.57 1.43 13.01
C ALA A 316 9.35 0.57 11.75
N LYS A 317 9.94 0.97 10.61
CA LYS A 317 9.88 0.21 9.34
C LYS A 317 10.57 -1.14 9.45
N LEU A 318 11.71 -1.20 10.13
CA LEU A 318 12.44 -2.44 10.37
C LEU A 318 11.58 -3.46 11.13
N VAL A 319 10.96 -3.05 12.24
CA VAL A 319 10.06 -3.91 13.02
C VAL A 319 8.87 -4.35 12.16
N ALA A 320 8.23 -3.42 11.46
CA ALA A 320 7.04 -3.71 10.69
C ALA A 320 7.29 -4.64 9.49
N TYR A 321 8.38 -4.45 8.73
CA TYR A 321 8.74 -5.35 7.64
C TYR A 321 9.20 -6.71 8.14
N THR A 322 9.89 -6.76 9.29
CA THR A 322 10.20 -8.03 9.95
C THR A 322 8.91 -8.77 10.26
N PHE A 323 7.92 -8.14 10.90
CA PHE A 323 6.62 -8.80 11.10
C PHE A 323 5.93 -9.16 9.78
N LEU A 324 5.83 -8.26 8.79
CA LEU A 324 5.13 -8.55 7.54
C LEU A 324 5.71 -9.74 6.75
N TYR A 325 7.03 -9.84 6.64
CA TYR A 325 7.68 -10.90 5.87
C TYR A 325 7.95 -12.15 6.72
N TRP A 326 8.31 -11.98 7.99
CA TRP A 326 8.65 -13.10 8.87
C TRP A 326 7.43 -13.72 9.54
N LEU A 327 6.32 -13.00 9.77
CA LEU A 327 5.15 -13.56 10.47
C LEU A 327 4.58 -14.81 9.77
N PRO A 328 4.36 -14.85 8.44
CA PRO A 328 3.89 -16.07 7.78
C PRO A 328 4.91 -17.23 7.88
N TYR A 329 6.20 -16.93 7.75
CA TYR A 329 7.27 -17.91 7.89
C TYR A 329 7.37 -18.44 9.33
N TYR A 330 7.36 -17.56 10.32
CA TYR A 330 7.36 -17.87 11.75
C TYR A 330 6.14 -18.74 12.13
N ILE A 331 4.94 -18.38 11.68
CA ILE A 331 3.72 -19.15 11.98
C ILE A 331 3.79 -20.55 11.36
N SER A 332 4.40 -20.70 10.18
CA SER A 332 4.51 -22.00 9.49
C SER A 332 5.66 -22.88 9.98
N HIS A 333 6.77 -22.28 10.45
CA HIS A 333 8.00 -23.01 10.83
C HIS A 333 8.25 -23.11 12.33
N THR A 334 7.52 -22.36 13.16
CA THR A 334 7.61 -22.48 14.61
C THR A 334 6.48 -23.38 15.08
N ALA A 335 6.84 -24.55 15.62
CA ALA A 335 5.85 -25.49 16.14
C ALA A 335 5.11 -24.86 17.33
N ILE A 336 3.85 -24.47 17.12
CA ILE A 336 2.97 -24.05 18.20
C ILE A 336 2.35 -25.33 18.77
N GLU A 337 2.88 -25.79 19.92
CA GLU A 337 2.57 -27.08 20.56
C GLU A 337 2.80 -28.31 19.64
N GLY A 338 3.95 -28.38 18.95
CA GLY A 338 4.36 -29.59 18.21
C GLY A 338 3.63 -29.82 16.88
N LYS A 339 2.80 -28.86 16.44
CA LYS A 339 2.16 -28.87 15.12
C LYS A 339 2.52 -27.60 14.34
N TYR A 340 2.90 -27.80 13.08
CA TYR A 340 3.09 -26.72 12.13
C TYR A 340 1.72 -26.29 11.59
N LEU A 341 1.42 -24.99 11.65
CA LEU A 341 0.21 -24.45 11.06
C LEU A 341 0.33 -24.51 9.53
N SER A 342 -0.74 -24.95 8.87
CA SER A 342 -0.76 -25.01 7.41
C SER A 342 -0.59 -23.61 6.80
N SER A 343 0.03 -23.53 5.62
CA SER A 343 0.18 -22.31 4.81
C SER A 343 -1.16 -21.55 4.63
N GLU A 344 -2.27 -22.30 4.60
CA GLU A 344 -3.65 -21.78 4.59
C GLU A 344 -3.99 -20.94 5.83
N THR A 345 -3.68 -21.45 7.03
CA THR A 345 -4.00 -20.76 8.28
C THR A 345 -3.11 -19.53 8.47
N ALA A 346 -1.84 -19.61 8.04
CA ALA A 346 -0.92 -18.48 8.05
C ALA A 346 -1.37 -17.36 7.09
N GLY A 347 -1.84 -17.71 5.89
CA GLY A 347 -2.42 -16.76 4.93
C GLY A 347 -3.67 -16.07 5.47
N ASN A 348 -4.61 -16.82 6.06
CA ASN A 348 -5.81 -16.26 6.68
C ASN A 348 -5.47 -15.35 7.87
N LEU A 349 -4.47 -15.71 8.68
CA LEU A 349 -4.00 -14.89 9.79
C LEU A 349 -3.37 -13.58 9.30
N SER A 350 -2.69 -13.59 8.15
CA SER A 350 -2.17 -12.37 7.50
C SER A 350 -3.27 -11.43 7.00
N THR A 351 -4.46 -11.93 6.65
CA THR A 351 -5.58 -11.04 6.28
C THR A 351 -6.13 -10.28 7.50
N PHE A 352 -6.14 -10.90 8.68
CA PHE A 352 -6.46 -10.20 9.92
C PHE A 352 -5.42 -9.12 10.24
N PHE A 353 -4.15 -9.34 9.85
CA PHE A 353 -3.09 -8.33 9.90
C PHE A 353 -3.47 -7.08 9.10
N ASP A 354 -3.93 -7.25 7.86
CA ASP A 354 -4.38 -6.16 7.01
C ASP A 354 -5.62 -5.43 7.59
N ILE A 355 -6.61 -6.17 8.14
CA ILE A 355 -7.84 -5.58 8.71
C ILE A 355 -7.54 -4.71 9.93
N GLY A 356 -6.72 -5.20 10.88
CA GLY A 356 -6.36 -4.40 12.05
C GLY A 356 -5.49 -3.19 11.69
N GLY A 357 -4.73 -3.27 10.59
CA GLY A 357 -4.02 -2.14 9.98
C GLY A 357 -4.95 -1.01 9.50
N VAL A 358 -6.11 -1.35 8.95
CA VAL A 358 -7.11 -0.34 8.54
C VAL A 358 -7.69 0.35 9.78
N LEU A 359 -8.15 -0.43 10.74
CA LEU A 359 -8.90 0.08 11.87
C LEU A 359 -8.03 0.88 12.84
N GLY A 360 -6.82 0.38 13.10
CA GLY A 360 -5.89 1.10 13.96
C GLY A 360 -5.33 2.35 13.29
N GLY A 361 -5.10 2.37 11.97
CA GLY A 361 -4.71 3.58 11.24
C GLY A 361 -5.78 4.68 11.30
N ILE A 362 -7.05 4.32 11.10
CA ILE A 362 -8.17 5.26 11.22
C ILE A 362 -8.29 5.77 12.66
N LEU A 363 -8.20 4.89 13.64
CA LEU A 363 -8.33 5.25 15.06
C LEU A 363 -7.16 6.11 15.55
N ALA A 364 -5.92 5.77 15.18
CA ALA A 364 -4.75 6.57 15.49
C ALA A 364 -4.85 7.97 14.86
N GLY A 365 -5.35 8.05 13.62
CA GLY A 365 -5.65 9.33 12.98
C GLY A 365 -6.68 10.16 13.72
N HIS A 366 -7.78 9.53 14.12
CA HIS A 366 -8.84 10.19 14.88
C HIS A 366 -8.35 10.69 16.24
N ILE A 367 -7.62 9.85 16.99
CA ILE A 367 -7.07 10.19 18.31
C ILE A 367 -6.03 11.30 18.17
N SER A 368 -5.14 11.20 17.18
CA SER A 368 -4.11 12.20 16.93
C SER A 368 -4.70 13.57 16.60
N ASP A 369 -5.79 13.63 15.84
CA ASP A 369 -6.47 14.89 15.52
C ASP A 369 -7.24 15.46 16.72
N ARG A 370 -7.73 14.59 17.62
CA ARG A 370 -8.43 14.99 18.84
C ARG A 370 -7.49 15.55 19.91
N LEU A 371 -6.30 14.96 20.03
CA LEU A 371 -5.32 15.31 21.06
C LEU A 371 -4.29 16.36 20.60
N ASP A 372 -4.25 16.66 19.30
CA ASP A 372 -3.20 17.47 18.64
C ASP A 372 -1.75 17.00 18.97
N ALA A 373 -1.61 15.74 19.39
CA ALA A 373 -0.38 15.17 19.92
C ALA A 373 0.03 13.94 19.09
N ARG A 374 0.48 14.19 17.86
CA ARG A 374 0.87 13.15 16.88
C ARG A 374 1.92 12.20 17.45
N ALA A 375 3.04 12.73 17.93
CA ALA A 375 4.16 11.94 18.44
C ALA A 375 3.78 11.10 19.68
N ILE A 376 2.96 11.66 20.59
CA ILE A 376 2.52 10.95 21.80
C ILE A 376 1.60 9.80 21.40
N THR A 377 0.61 10.05 20.53
CA THR A 377 -0.28 9.00 19.99
C THR A 377 0.55 7.88 19.38
N ALA A 378 1.55 8.25 18.59
CA ALA A 378 2.47 7.33 17.93
C ALA A 378 3.28 6.46 18.93
N ALA A 379 3.85 7.09 19.96
CA ALA A 379 4.61 6.41 21.01
C ALA A 379 3.72 5.49 21.83
N THR A 380 2.51 5.93 22.21
CA THR A 380 1.55 5.11 22.95
C THR A 380 1.22 3.82 22.21
N PHE A 381 0.93 3.90 20.90
CA PHE A 381 0.65 2.70 20.10
C PHE A 381 1.85 1.75 20.06
N MET A 382 3.08 2.27 19.91
CA MET A 382 4.30 1.46 19.93
C MET A 382 4.53 0.78 21.29
N TYR A 383 4.35 1.51 22.40
CA TYR A 383 4.48 0.93 23.74
C TYR A 383 3.37 -0.08 24.04
N CYS A 384 2.15 0.12 23.53
CA CYS A 384 1.07 -0.85 23.61
C CYS A 384 1.34 -2.11 22.78
N ALA A 385 2.22 -2.07 21.78
CA ALA A 385 2.60 -3.25 20.98
C ALA A 385 3.29 -4.33 21.82
N ILE A 386 4.18 -3.91 22.71
CA ILE A 386 4.99 -4.81 23.56
C ILE A 386 4.11 -5.70 24.46
N PRO A 387 3.20 -5.16 25.30
CA PRO A 387 2.30 -5.98 26.11
C PRO A 387 1.31 -6.74 25.23
N ALA A 388 0.85 -6.19 24.10
CA ALA A 388 -0.04 -6.92 23.20
C ALA A 388 0.64 -8.16 22.59
N LEU A 389 1.93 -8.08 22.24
CA LEU A 389 2.74 -9.21 21.78
C LEU A 389 2.97 -10.23 22.90
N TYR A 390 3.22 -9.76 24.12
CA TYR A 390 3.30 -10.63 25.29
C TYR A 390 1.98 -11.37 25.50
N PHE A 391 0.85 -10.66 25.54
CA PHE A 391 -0.49 -11.25 25.63
C PHE A 391 -0.76 -12.23 24.50
N TYR A 392 -0.38 -11.94 23.26
CA TYR A 392 -0.51 -12.88 22.13
C TYR A 392 0.22 -14.18 22.41
N ARG A 393 1.46 -14.11 22.94
CA ARG A 393 2.20 -15.30 23.36
C ARG A 393 1.45 -16.04 24.46
N THR A 394 1.06 -15.38 25.55
CA THR A 394 0.46 -16.04 26.73
C THR A 394 -0.95 -16.59 26.47
N TYR A 395 -1.84 -15.82 25.83
CA TYR A 395 -3.18 -16.28 25.46
C TYR A 395 -3.15 -17.32 24.35
N GLY A 396 -2.13 -17.26 23.48
CA GLY A 396 -1.86 -18.30 22.51
C GLY A 396 -1.71 -19.68 23.17
N HIS A 397 -0.99 -19.73 24.30
CA HIS A 397 -0.85 -20.92 25.13
C HIS A 397 -2.18 -21.33 25.82
N ILE A 398 -2.95 -20.39 26.39
CA ILE A 398 -4.16 -20.70 27.17
C ILE A 398 -5.34 -21.17 26.28
N SER A 399 -5.57 -20.54 25.13
CA SER A 399 -6.68 -20.92 24.25
C SER A 399 -6.47 -22.28 23.57
N LEU A 400 -5.24 -22.80 23.53
CA LEU A 400 -4.93 -24.16 23.04
C LEU A 400 -5.07 -25.20 24.15
N PHE A 401 -4.68 -24.88 25.40
CA PHE A 401 -4.90 -25.73 26.58
C PHE A 401 -6.39 -26.10 26.76
N VAL A 402 -7.27 -25.09 26.71
CA VAL A 402 -8.73 -25.27 26.79
C VAL A 402 -9.28 -26.05 25.59
N LYS A 403 -8.64 -26.00 24.41
CA LYS A 403 -9.00 -26.83 23.22
C LYS A 403 -8.51 -28.28 23.33
N GLY A 404 -7.43 -28.53 24.05
CA GLY A 404 -6.91 -29.86 24.37
C GLY A 404 -7.87 -30.62 25.27
N GLU A 405 -8.40 -29.96 26.30
CA GLU A 405 -9.43 -30.53 27.18
C GLU A 405 -10.80 -30.65 26.49
N LEU A 406 -11.23 -29.64 25.71
CA LEU A 406 -12.51 -29.68 24.99
C LEU A 406 -12.53 -30.62 23.78
N LYS A 407 -11.40 -31.07 23.24
CA LYS A 407 -11.40 -32.13 22.21
C LYS A 407 -11.82 -33.50 22.73
N GLY A 408 -11.90 -33.69 24.05
CA GLY A 408 -12.58 -34.83 24.68
C GLY A 408 -14.11 -34.71 24.71
N ILE A 409 -14.67 -33.53 24.44
CA ILE A 409 -16.11 -33.26 24.49
C ILE A 409 -16.49 -32.51 23.21
N GLY A 410 -16.90 -33.26 22.20
CA GLY A 410 -17.16 -32.76 20.85
C GLY A 410 -18.00 -31.48 20.84
N ASN A 411 -17.39 -30.36 20.47
CA ASN A 411 -18.16 -29.19 20.07
C ASN A 411 -17.47 -28.40 18.94
N ARG A 412 -18.26 -28.13 17.89
CA ARG A 412 -17.90 -27.35 16.70
C ARG A 412 -18.18 -25.88 17.01
N ASP A 413 -17.21 -25.14 17.55
CA ASP A 413 -17.23 -23.67 17.49
C ASP A 413 -15.92 -23.06 17.99
N SER A 414 -14.89 -22.97 17.13
CA SER A 414 -13.53 -22.60 17.57
C SER A 414 -12.76 -21.61 16.68
N ASN A 415 -13.33 -21.14 15.56
CA ASN A 415 -12.68 -20.13 14.70
C ASN A 415 -12.95 -18.67 15.14
N HIS A 416 -14.03 -18.38 15.88
CA HIS A 416 -14.41 -16.99 16.21
C HIS A 416 -13.61 -16.34 17.36
N ARG A 417 -12.78 -17.08 18.10
CA ARG A 417 -12.06 -16.56 19.28
C ARG A 417 -10.62 -16.10 18.98
N TRP A 418 -9.92 -16.79 18.09
CA TRP A 418 -8.58 -16.40 17.62
C TRP A 418 -8.59 -15.18 16.70
N ASN A 419 -9.65 -15.05 15.89
CA ASN A 419 -9.90 -13.90 15.03
C ASN A 419 -10.02 -12.58 15.83
N ARG A 420 -10.52 -12.63 17.08
CA ARG A 420 -10.67 -11.45 17.95
C ARG A 420 -9.38 -11.02 18.65
N PHE A 421 -8.37 -11.90 18.72
CA PHE A 421 -7.11 -11.63 19.45
C PHE A 421 -5.93 -11.31 18.54
N SER A 422 -5.86 -11.90 17.34
CA SER A 422 -4.99 -11.41 16.26
C SER A 422 -5.26 -9.92 16.01
N TRP A 423 -6.51 -9.49 16.13
CA TRP A 423 -6.96 -8.10 16.12
C TRP A 423 -6.29 -7.17 17.14
N CYS A 424 -6.00 -7.64 18.37
CA CYS A 424 -5.50 -6.79 19.46
C CYS A 424 -3.97 -6.59 19.39
N CYS A 425 -3.25 -7.64 19.00
CA CYS A 425 -1.80 -7.62 18.77
C CYS A 425 -1.41 -6.81 17.51
N ASN A 426 -2.34 -6.77 16.57
CA ASN A 426 -2.21 -6.11 15.28
C ASN A 426 -2.68 -4.64 15.29
N TRP A 427 -3.26 -4.20 16.40
CA TRP A 427 -3.68 -2.81 16.63
C TRP A 427 -2.49 -1.83 16.73
N THR A 428 -1.26 -2.33 16.84
CA THR A 428 -0.10 -1.53 17.28
C THR A 428 1.10 -1.57 16.33
N THR A 429 1.25 -2.57 15.46
CA THR A 429 2.46 -2.79 14.62
C THR A 429 2.31 -2.35 13.16
N SER A 430 1.11 -2.45 12.58
CA SER A 430 0.83 -2.12 11.16
C SER A 430 0.54 -0.64 10.91
N ASN A 431 0.23 0.11 11.98
CA ASN A 431 -0.50 1.37 11.93
C ASN A 431 0.36 2.63 11.79
N TRP A 432 1.68 2.45 11.67
CA TRP A 432 2.64 3.55 11.63
C TRP A 432 3.16 3.86 10.22
N LEU A 433 3.00 2.96 9.27
CA LEU A 433 3.82 2.93 8.06
C LEU A 433 3.58 4.06 7.04
N HIS A 434 2.51 4.83 7.18
CA HIS A 434 2.09 5.82 6.18
C HIS A 434 1.64 7.15 6.80
N PHE A 435 1.81 7.31 8.11
CA PHE A 435 1.25 8.42 8.85
C PHE A 435 2.26 9.50 9.24
N CYS A 436 3.53 9.19 9.09
CA CYS A 436 4.62 10.07 9.40
C CYS A 436 5.21 10.61 8.09
#